data_AF-A0A7C1BDE1-F1
#
_entry.id   AF-A0A7C1BDE1-F1
#
_cell.length_a   1.000
_cell.length_b   1.000
_cell.length_c   1.000
_cell.angle_alpha   90.00
_cell.angle_beta   90.00
_cell.angle_gamma   90.00
#
_symmetry.space_group_name_H-M   'P 1'
#
loop_
_entity.id
_entity.type
_entity.pdbx_description
1 polymer ?
#
loop_
_entity_poly.entity_id
_entity_poly.type
_entity_poly.pdbx_seq_one_letter_code
_entity_poly.pdbx_strand_id
1 'polypeptide(L)'
;PYMMLISLGALQSIPPELYEVARVDGANSWQRFHSITFPLLMISLAPLLIGSFAFNFNNFTVRYLLTGGGPPIPGSQTPAGATDILISYTYKLAFGKAGAQYGYASAISFIIFMIIGSMSTLSFHLTRRLEKMSESL
;
A
#
# COMPACT_ATOMS: atom_id res chain seq x y z
N PRO A 1 7.08 -13.10 -0.03
CA PRO A 1 6.39 -14.36 0.33
C PRO A 1 4.88 -14.18 0.57
N TYR A 2 4.45 -13.19 1.37
CA TYR A 2 3.03 -12.96 1.71
C TYR A 2 2.11 -12.84 0.47
N MET A 3 2.43 -11.92 -0.46
CA MET A 3 1.63 -11.71 -1.68
C MET A 3 1.55 -12.95 -2.57
N MET A 4 2.63 -13.73 -2.66
CA MET A 4 2.66 -14.97 -3.45
C MET A 4 1.74 -16.04 -2.86
N LEU A 5 1.76 -16.20 -1.54
CA LEU A 5 0.94 -17.20 -0.85
C LEU A 5 -0.56 -16.87 -0.98
N ILE A 6 -0.91 -15.60 -0.86
CA ILE A 6 -2.29 -15.13 -1.07
C ILE A 6 -2.71 -15.29 -2.52
N SER A 7 -1.87 -14.89 -3.47
CA SER A 7 -2.18 -15.04 -4.90
C SER A 7 -2.36 -16.51 -5.28
N LEU A 8 -1.57 -17.41 -4.70
CA LEU A 8 -1.72 -18.85 -4.91
C LEU A 8 -3.04 -19.38 -4.34
N GLY A 9 -3.43 -18.96 -3.13
CA GLY A 9 -4.74 -19.30 -2.57
C GLY A 9 -5.91 -18.80 -3.42
N ALA A 10 -5.82 -17.55 -3.90
CA ALA A 10 -6.85 -16.96 -4.77
C ALA A 10 -6.88 -17.61 -6.18
N LEU A 11 -5.76 -18.10 -6.69
CA LEU A 11 -5.72 -18.88 -7.93
C LEU A 11 -6.46 -20.22 -7.78
N GLN A 12 -6.33 -20.87 -6.62
CA GLN A 12 -6.97 -22.15 -6.34
C GLN A 12 -8.50 -22.06 -6.22
N SER A 13 -9.06 -20.87 -5.94
CA SER A 13 -10.51 -20.67 -5.91
C SER A 13 -11.14 -20.45 -7.28
N ILE A 14 -10.37 -20.30 -8.35
CA ILE A 14 -10.91 -20.12 -9.70
C ILE A 14 -11.39 -21.49 -10.24
N PRO A 15 -12.67 -21.65 -10.61
CA PRO A 15 -13.18 -22.92 -11.13
C PRO A 15 -12.45 -23.32 -12.43
N PRO A 16 -12.01 -24.60 -12.56
CA PRO A 16 -11.29 -25.07 -13.74
C PRO A 16 -12.17 -25.03 -15.01
N GLU A 17 -13.48 -25.18 -14.85
CA GLU A 17 -14.48 -25.15 -15.92
C GLU A 17 -14.36 -23.90 -16.80
N LEU A 18 -14.11 -22.71 -16.21
CA LEU A 18 -13.94 -21.46 -16.96
C LEU A 18 -12.80 -21.53 -17.98
N TYR A 19 -11.73 -22.26 -17.66
CA TYR A 19 -10.60 -22.46 -18.57
C TYR A 19 -10.91 -23.49 -19.66
N GLU A 20 -11.79 -24.45 -19.39
CA GLU A 20 -12.26 -25.43 -20.37
C GLU A 20 -13.15 -24.77 -21.40
N VAL A 21 -14.13 -23.96 -20.98
CA VAL A 21 -15.01 -23.22 -21.91
C VAL A 21 -14.19 -22.28 -22.80
N ALA A 22 -13.26 -21.52 -22.21
CA ALA A 22 -12.39 -20.63 -22.97
C ALA A 22 -11.48 -21.37 -23.96
N ARG A 23 -11.11 -22.63 -23.66
CA ARG A 23 -10.32 -23.46 -24.58
C ARG A 23 -11.17 -23.97 -25.74
N VAL A 24 -12.44 -24.30 -25.50
CA VAL A 24 -13.41 -24.64 -26.56
C VAL A 24 -13.66 -23.44 -27.47
N ASP A 25 -13.72 -22.23 -26.92
CA ASP A 25 -13.85 -20.96 -27.66
C ASP A 25 -12.57 -20.52 -28.39
N GLY A 26 -11.49 -21.32 -28.34
CA GLY A 26 -10.24 -21.04 -29.03
C GLY A 26 -9.37 -19.94 -28.41
N ALA A 27 -9.61 -19.56 -27.15
CA ALA A 27 -8.83 -18.54 -26.47
C ALA A 27 -7.39 -18.98 -26.21
N ASN A 28 -6.43 -18.15 -26.59
CA ASN A 28 -5.01 -18.38 -26.32
C ASN A 28 -4.69 -18.15 -24.82
N SER A 29 -3.49 -18.57 -24.38
CA SER A 29 -3.10 -18.46 -22.96
C SER A 29 -3.08 -17.03 -22.41
N TRP A 30 -2.75 -16.04 -23.23
CA TRP A 30 -2.74 -14.63 -22.82
C TRP A 30 -4.15 -14.08 -22.63
N GLN A 31 -5.07 -14.43 -23.55
CA GLN A 31 -6.49 -14.09 -23.46
C GLN A 31 -7.11 -14.71 -22.20
N ARG A 32 -6.81 -15.97 -21.91
CA ARG A 32 -7.27 -16.63 -20.68
C ARG A 32 -6.75 -15.95 -19.41
N PHE A 33 -5.48 -15.55 -19.40
CA PHE A 33 -4.92 -14.81 -18.26
C PHE A 33 -5.61 -13.46 -18.06
N HIS A 34 -5.71 -12.63 -19.11
CA HIS A 34 -6.23 -11.27 -18.97
C HIS A 34 -7.76 -11.22 -18.80
N SER A 35 -8.50 -12.16 -19.38
CA SER A 35 -9.97 -12.17 -19.34
C SER A 35 -10.57 -13.00 -18.21
N ILE A 36 -9.84 -13.99 -17.67
CA ILE A 36 -10.35 -14.89 -16.62
C ILE A 36 -9.51 -14.75 -15.36
N THR A 37 -8.22 -15.08 -15.45
CA THR A 37 -7.36 -15.17 -14.26
C THR A 37 -7.19 -13.82 -13.57
N PHE A 38 -6.79 -12.78 -14.31
CA PHE A 38 -6.48 -11.47 -13.76
C PHE A 38 -7.71 -10.75 -13.15
N PRO A 39 -8.88 -10.70 -13.80
CA PRO A 39 -10.06 -10.04 -13.23
C PRO A 39 -10.56 -10.77 -11.98
N LEU A 40 -10.63 -12.10 -12.01
CA LEU A 40 -11.10 -12.89 -10.86
C LEU A 40 -10.13 -12.80 -9.68
N LEU A 41 -8.82 -12.83 -9.94
CA LEU A 41 -7.82 -12.60 -8.90
C LEU A 41 -7.92 -11.19 -8.30
N MET A 42 -8.16 -10.17 -9.12
CA MET A 42 -8.25 -8.79 -8.65
C MET A 42 -9.42 -8.56 -7.68
N ILE A 43 -10.51 -9.31 -7.79
CA ILE A 43 -11.63 -9.22 -6.83
C ILE A 43 -11.15 -9.56 -5.41
N SER A 44 -10.39 -10.65 -5.27
CA SER A 44 -9.87 -11.08 -3.97
C SER A 44 -8.62 -10.31 -3.53
N LEU A 45 -7.76 -9.89 -4.47
CA LEU A 45 -6.49 -9.23 -4.16
C LEU A 45 -6.61 -7.72 -3.99
N ALA A 46 -7.60 -7.04 -4.58
CA ALA A 46 -7.74 -5.58 -4.50
C ALA A 46 -7.75 -5.04 -3.05
N PRO A 47 -8.56 -5.58 -2.11
CA PRO A 47 -8.55 -5.09 -0.73
C PRO A 47 -7.19 -5.27 -0.06
N LEU A 48 -6.55 -6.42 -0.32
CA LEU A 48 -5.26 -6.79 0.27
C LEU A 48 -4.12 -5.92 -0.27
N LEU A 49 -4.14 -5.59 -1.56
CA LEU A 49 -3.18 -4.69 -2.18
C LEU A 49 -3.31 -3.27 -1.63
N ILE A 50 -4.53 -2.77 -1.44
CA ILE A 50 -4.78 -1.45 -0.83
C ILE A 50 -4.25 -1.42 0.61
N GLY A 51 -4.58 -2.44 1.41
CA GLY A 51 -4.08 -2.56 2.78
C GLY A 51 -2.55 -2.65 2.85
N SER A 52 -1.95 -3.44 1.96
CA SER A 52 -0.49 -3.59 1.88
C SER A 52 0.18 -2.29 1.45
N PHE A 53 -0.41 -1.54 0.51
CA PHE A 53 0.08 -0.23 0.11
C PHE A 53 0.04 0.75 1.28
N ALA A 54 -1.08 0.85 1.99
CA ALA A 54 -1.23 1.72 3.15
C ALA A 54 -0.22 1.38 4.27
N PHE A 55 0.01 0.08 4.51
CA PHE A 55 1.00 -0.41 5.46
C PHE A 55 2.43 -0.01 5.05
N ASN A 56 2.80 -0.24 3.78
CA ASN A 56 4.14 0.08 3.29
C ASN A 56 4.41 1.58 3.23
N PHE A 57 3.39 2.38 2.90
CA PHE A 57 3.49 3.85 2.83
C PHE A 57 3.86 4.47 4.18
N ASN A 58 3.36 3.90 5.30
CA ASN A 58 3.60 4.41 6.65
C ASN A 58 4.73 3.68 7.40
N ASN A 59 5.53 2.85 6.73
CA ASN A 59 6.49 1.98 7.40
C ASN A 59 7.79 2.73 7.78
N PHE A 60 7.71 3.46 8.89
CA PHE A 60 8.78 4.25 9.50
C PHE A 60 10.01 3.40 9.86
N THR A 61 9.80 2.26 10.52
CA THR A 61 10.89 1.43 11.08
C THR A 61 11.90 1.02 10.03
N VAL A 62 11.44 0.51 8.88
CA VAL A 62 12.34 0.07 7.80
C VAL A 62 13.13 1.24 7.23
N ARG A 63 12.50 2.41 7.01
CA ARG A 63 13.17 3.56 6.38
C ARG A 63 14.22 4.15 7.32
N TYR A 64 13.84 4.34 8.58
CA TYR A 64 14.72 4.88 9.59
C TYR A 64 15.90 3.96 9.91
N LEU A 65 15.69 2.64 10.04
CA LEU A 65 16.77 1.71 10.34
C LEU A 65 17.71 1.48 9.15
N LEU A 66 17.17 1.40 7.93
CA LEU A 66 17.98 1.04 6.75
C LEU A 66 18.82 2.21 6.23
N THR A 67 18.23 3.41 6.19
CA THR A 67 18.86 4.57 5.54
C THR A 67 19.02 5.76 6.47
N GLY A 68 18.38 5.73 7.64
CA GLY A 68 18.26 6.91 8.49
C GLY A 68 17.65 8.09 7.75
N GLY A 69 16.88 7.87 6.67
CA GLY A 69 16.29 8.91 5.81
C GLY A 69 17.25 9.58 4.82
N GLY A 70 18.50 9.14 4.71
CA GLY A 70 19.49 9.74 3.80
C GLY A 70 19.28 9.41 2.30
N PRO A 71 20.03 10.02 1.38
CA PRO A 71 21.02 11.10 1.60
C PRO A 71 20.37 12.44 1.99
N PRO A 72 21.08 13.34 2.68
CA PRO A 72 20.55 14.67 3.03
C PRO A 72 20.22 15.48 1.78
N ILE A 73 19.15 16.27 1.84
CA ILE A 73 18.72 17.14 0.74
C ILE A 73 19.56 18.43 0.79
N PRO A 74 20.37 18.73 -0.25
CA PRO A 74 21.19 19.93 -0.28
C PRO A 74 20.34 21.20 -0.17
N GLY A 75 20.76 22.16 0.65
CA GLY A 75 20.06 23.44 0.83
C GLY A 75 18.84 23.41 1.75
N SER A 76 18.52 22.26 2.38
CA SER A 76 17.46 22.22 3.39
C SER A 76 17.89 22.89 4.71
N GLN A 77 17.03 23.75 5.26
CA GLN A 77 17.25 24.40 6.57
C GLN A 77 17.03 23.45 7.75
N THR A 78 16.45 22.27 7.48
CA THR A 78 16.08 21.24 8.44
C THR A 78 16.77 19.92 8.06
N PRO A 79 16.89 18.94 8.96
CA PRO A 79 17.60 17.68 8.69
C PRO A 79 16.79 16.71 7.80
N ALA A 80 16.35 17.19 6.62
CA ALA A 80 15.59 16.42 5.65
C ALA A 80 16.53 15.58 4.77
N GLY A 81 16.20 14.31 4.56
CA GLY A 81 16.86 13.47 3.57
C GLY A 81 15.90 12.91 2.53
N ALA A 82 16.45 12.47 1.41
CA ALA A 82 15.71 12.12 0.19
C ALA A 82 14.87 10.84 0.33
N THR A 83 15.13 10.01 1.35
CA THR A 83 14.34 8.80 1.63
C THR A 83 13.48 8.94 2.88
N ASP A 84 13.44 10.13 3.49
CA ASP A 84 12.56 10.38 4.62
C ASP A 84 11.10 10.33 4.18
N ILE A 85 10.29 9.66 5.00
CA ILE A 85 8.85 9.82 4.99
C ILE A 85 8.47 10.89 6.02
N LEU A 86 7.25 11.45 5.91
CA LEU A 86 6.74 12.48 6.81
C LEU A 86 6.93 12.16 8.30
N ILE A 87 6.72 10.90 8.69
CA ILE A 87 6.91 10.43 10.06
C ILE A 87 8.40 10.40 10.45
N SER A 88 9.29 9.95 9.57
CA SER A 88 10.73 9.89 9.89
C SER A 88 11.36 11.26 9.97
N TYR A 89 10.93 12.16 9.09
CA TYR A 89 11.32 13.56 9.14
C TYR A 89 10.85 14.25 10.44
N THR A 90 9.58 14.07 10.82
CA THR A 90 9.04 14.61 12.09
C THR A 90 9.82 14.09 13.29
N TYR A 91 10.17 12.80 13.31
CA TYR A 91 10.98 12.20 14.37
C TYR A 91 12.37 12.83 14.46
N LYS A 92 13.05 13.03 13.33
CA LYS A 92 14.35 13.73 13.28
C LYS A 92 14.25 15.17 13.77
N LEU A 93 13.14 15.84 13.51
CA LEU A 93 12.93 17.23 13.90
C LEU A 93 12.70 17.38 15.41
N ALA A 94 12.02 16.41 16.03
CA ALA A 94 11.74 16.38 17.46
C ALA A 94 12.91 15.83 18.30
N PHE A 95 13.63 14.82 17.81
CA PHE A 95 14.61 14.04 18.60
C PHE A 95 15.99 13.93 17.95
N GLY A 96 16.23 14.58 16.81
CA GLY A 96 17.49 14.52 16.08
C GLY A 96 18.61 15.34 16.72
N LYS A 97 19.83 15.10 16.24
CA LYS A 97 21.08 15.69 16.78
C LYS A 97 21.24 17.20 16.52
N ALA A 98 20.39 17.81 15.69
CA ALA A 98 20.49 19.21 15.27
C ALA A 98 19.74 20.21 16.16
N GLY A 99 19.19 19.76 17.30
CA GLY A 99 18.36 20.56 18.20
C GLY A 99 16.87 20.25 18.03
N ALA A 100 16.13 20.25 19.14
CA ALA A 100 14.73 19.83 19.15
C ALA A 100 13.79 20.95 18.70
N GLN A 101 13.30 20.86 17.47
CA GLN A 101 12.36 21.80 16.87
C GLN A 101 10.91 21.34 17.09
N TYR A 102 10.47 21.31 18.36
CA TYR A 102 9.15 20.80 18.74
C TYR A 102 7.97 21.54 18.08
N GLY A 103 8.11 22.84 17.82
CA GLY A 103 7.08 23.63 17.12
C GLY A 103 6.83 23.13 15.70
N TYR A 104 7.89 22.95 14.91
CA TYR A 104 7.77 22.39 13.56
C TYR A 104 7.30 20.93 13.58
N ALA A 105 7.84 20.11 14.49
CA ALA A 105 7.42 18.71 14.63
C ALA A 105 5.92 18.57 14.98
N SER A 106 5.40 19.45 15.83
CA SER A 106 3.97 19.47 16.20
C SER A 106 3.09 19.88 15.01
N ALA A 107 3.48 20.90 14.25
CA ALA A 107 2.74 21.32 13.06
C ALA A 107 2.67 20.21 12.00
N ILE A 108 3.79 19.53 11.73
CA ILE A 108 3.84 18.42 10.78
C ILE A 108 3.03 17.22 11.29
N SER A 109 3.06 16.94 12.60
CA SER A 109 2.24 15.87 13.20
C SER A 109 0.74 16.10 12.97
N PHE A 110 0.29 17.35 13.03
CA PHE A 110 -1.10 17.71 12.74
C PHE A 110 -1.46 17.50 11.26
N ILE A 111 -0.54 17.79 10.34
CA ILE A 111 -0.70 17.50 8.90
C ILE A 111 -0.76 15.99 8.66
N ILE A 112 0.15 15.22 9.27
CA ILE A 112 0.16 13.75 9.19
C ILE A 112 -1.17 13.18 9.69
N PHE A 113 -1.68 13.70 10.81
CA PHE A 113 -2.97 13.28 11.36
C PHE A 113 -4.11 13.50 10.35
N MET A 114 -4.17 14.66 9.69
CA MET A 114 -5.19 14.90 8.65
C MET A 114 -5.05 13.97 7.44
N ILE A 115 -3.81 13.71 6.99
CA ILE A 115 -3.55 12.80 5.86
C ILE A 115 -3.96 11.37 6.24
N ILE A 116 -3.48 10.86 7.38
CA ILE A 116 -3.79 9.48 7.80
C ILE A 116 -5.28 9.35 8.12
N GLY A 117 -5.91 10.34 8.75
CA GLY A 117 -7.34 10.34 9.03
C GLY A 117 -8.18 10.29 7.75
N SER A 118 -7.85 11.11 6.75
CA SER A 118 -8.53 11.11 5.45
C SER A 118 -8.28 9.81 4.66
N MET A 119 -7.05 9.29 4.67
CA MET A 119 -6.73 8.00 4.03
C MET A 119 -7.40 6.82 4.74
N SER A 120 -7.48 6.84 6.07
CA SER A 120 -8.11 5.79 6.87
C SER A 120 -9.61 5.73 6.59
N THR A 121 -10.28 6.89 6.60
CA THR A 121 -11.70 6.99 6.25
C THR A 121 -11.98 6.56 4.81
N LEU A 122 -11.15 6.97 3.84
CA LEU A 122 -11.25 6.51 2.46
C LEU A 122 -11.05 5.00 2.32
N SER A 123 -10.03 4.46 2.98
CA SER A 123 -9.74 3.02 2.99
C SER A 123 -10.91 2.23 3.57
N PHE A 124 -11.48 2.69 4.69
CA PHE A 124 -12.68 2.08 5.28
C PHE A 124 -13.89 2.12 4.35
N HIS A 125 -14.07 3.22 3.61
CA HIS A 125 -15.13 3.34 2.62
C HIS A 125 -14.92 2.42 1.41
N LEU A 126 -13.69 2.27 0.93
CA LEU A 126 -13.35 1.39 -0.18
C LEU A 126 -13.51 -0.09 0.21
N THR A 127 -13.02 -0.48 1.40
CA THR A 127 -13.20 -1.85 1.91
C THR A 127 -14.68 -2.20 2.07
N ARG A 128 -15.51 -1.29 2.63
CA ARG A 128 -16.97 -1.47 2.73
C ARG A 128 -17.68 -1.59 1.38
N ARG A 129 -17.18 -0.94 0.33
CA ARG A 129 -17.75 -1.05 -1.03
C ARG A 129 -17.40 -2.40 -1.67
N LEU A 130 -16.19 -2.89 -1.46
CA LEU A 130 -15.75 -4.18 -1.98
C LEU A 130 -16.45 -5.35 -1.27
N GLU A 131 -16.67 -5.25 0.05
CA GLU A 131 -17.44 -6.23 0.83
C GLU A 131 -18.88 -6.35 0.31
N LYS A 132 -19.56 -5.22 0.09
CA LYS A 132 -20.93 -5.21 -0.46
C LYS A 132 -21.03 -5.75 -1.89
N MET A 133 -20.00 -5.60 -2.71
CA MET A 133 -19.98 -6.15 -4.06
C MET A 133 -19.73 -7.67 -4.05
N SER A 134 -18.90 -8.16 -3.12
CA SER A 134 -18.68 -9.58 -2.90
C SER A 134 -19.91 -10.30 -2.36
N GLU A 135 -20.78 -9.63 -1.59
CA GLU A 135 -22.05 -10.20 -1.11
C GLU A 135 -23.16 -10.21 -2.17
N SER A 136 -23.00 -9.46 -3.26
CA SER A 136 -24.00 -9.30 -4.33
C SER A 136 -23.78 -10.20 -5.56
N LEU A 137 -22.69 -10.98 -5.57
CA LEU A 137 -22.34 -12.00 -6.56
C LEU A 137 -22.60 -13.39 -5.99
#